data_AF-W1YDK4-F1
#
_entry.id   AF-W1YDK4-F1
#
_cell.length_a   1.000
_cell.length_b   1.000
_cell.length_c   1.000
_cell.angle_alpha   90.00
_cell.angle_beta   90.00
_cell.angle_gamma   90.00
#
_symmetry.space_group_name_H-M   'P 1'
#
loop_
_entity.id
_entity.type
_entity.pdbx_description
1 polymer ?
#
loop_
_entity_poly.entity_id
_entity_poly.type
_entity_poly.pdbx_seq_one_letter_code
_entity_poly.pdbx_strand_id
1 'polypeptide(L)'
;MSNLDNKIQKVNELCDGKFISLYDLEYKNKLNENKHWTVATRKDKEAVCDFYLNKKEDKVDAVGICAYHVRYKKLVIIKQFRVPINDYIYEVPAGLVDKGDKD
;
A
#
# COMPACT_ATOMS: atom_id res chain seq x y z
N MET A 1 4.32 27.83 -21.15
CA MET A 1 3.60 26.87 -20.27
C MET A 1 4.64 26.04 -19.56
N SER A 2 4.76 26.17 -18.24
CA SER A 2 5.75 25.41 -17.48
C SER A 2 5.35 23.93 -17.46
N ASN A 3 6.15 23.07 -18.10
CA ASN A 3 6.11 21.63 -17.88
C ASN A 3 6.51 21.34 -16.42
N LEU A 4 5.53 21.40 -15.52
CA LEU A 4 5.71 21.06 -14.11
C LEU A 4 5.51 19.56 -13.97
N ASP A 5 6.63 18.84 -14.10
CA ASP A 5 6.71 17.39 -13.92
C ASP A 5 6.69 17.07 -12.42
N ASN A 6 5.50 17.03 -11.83
CA ASN A 6 5.31 16.54 -10.46
C ASN A 6 5.65 15.06 -10.42
N LYS A 7 6.88 14.73 -10.06
CA LYS A 7 7.35 13.35 -10.04
C LYS A 7 8.26 13.09 -8.86
N ILE A 8 8.17 11.85 -8.38
CA ILE A 8 9.14 11.28 -7.46
C ILE A 8 10.46 11.14 -8.22
N GLN A 9 11.54 11.57 -7.58
CA GLN A 9 12.89 11.60 -8.14
C GLN A 9 13.79 10.57 -7.49
N LYS A 10 13.58 10.29 -6.18
CA LYS A 10 14.36 9.30 -5.43
C LYS A 10 13.52 8.61 -4.37
N VAL A 11 13.99 7.41 -4.01
CA VAL A 11 13.49 6.60 -2.90
C VAL A 11 14.66 6.33 -1.97
N ASN A 12 14.60 6.86 -0.75
CA ASN A 12 15.58 6.62 0.30
C ASN A 12 14.99 5.65 1.32
N GLU A 13 15.77 4.71 1.82
CA GLU A 13 15.33 3.80 2.88
C GLU A 13 15.50 4.48 4.24
N LEU A 14 14.46 4.43 5.07
CA LEU A 14 14.48 4.97 6.43
C LEU A 14 14.59 3.84 7.45
N CYS A 15 13.87 2.75 7.24
CA CYS A 15 13.85 1.59 8.12
C CYS A 15 13.44 0.36 7.32
N ASP A 16 14.19 -0.73 7.47
CA ASP A 16 13.83 -2.03 6.93
C ASP A 16 13.28 -2.94 8.02
N GLY A 17 12.06 -3.42 7.84
CA GLY A 17 11.37 -4.26 8.79
C GLY A 17 10.83 -5.52 8.14
N LYS A 18 10.77 -6.61 8.91
CA LYS A 18 10.36 -7.94 8.41
C LYS A 18 9.00 -7.95 7.69
N PHE A 19 8.05 -7.13 8.16
CA PHE A 19 6.68 -7.09 7.63
C PHE A 19 6.30 -5.76 7.00
N ILE A 20 7.00 -4.68 7.37
CA ILE A 20 6.75 -3.32 6.87
C ILE A 20 8.06 -2.54 6.92
N SER A 21 8.37 -1.85 5.82
CA SER A 21 9.53 -0.99 5.67
C SER A 21 9.08 0.44 5.40
N LEU A 22 9.92 1.41 5.78
CA LEU A 22 9.68 2.84 5.61
C LEU A 22 10.68 3.43 4.63
N TYR A 23 10.16 4.24 3.71
CA TYR A 23 10.92 4.95 2.69
C TYR A 23 10.61 6.44 2.72
N ASP A 24 11.59 7.27 2.38
CA ASP A 24 11.44 8.69 2.09
C ASP A 24 11.48 8.93 0.58
N LEU A 25 10.42 9.53 0.05
CA LEU A 25 10.29 9.89 -1.35
C LEU A 25 10.66 11.35 -1.56
N GLU A 26 11.75 11.62 -2.27
CA GLU A 26 12.08 12.96 -2.75
C GLU A 26 11.27 13.25 -4.02
N TYR A 27 10.52 14.34 -4.06
CA TYR A 27 9.73 14.71 -5.23
C TYR A 27 9.70 16.23 -5.48
N LYS A 28 9.41 16.60 -6.73
CA LYS A 28 9.10 17.99 -7.10
C LYS A 28 7.59 18.23 -6.99
N ASN A 29 7.21 19.26 -6.23
CA ASN A 29 5.81 19.69 -6.18
C ASN A 29 5.46 20.65 -7.33
N LYS A 30 4.19 21.06 -7.40
CA LYS A 30 3.67 21.97 -8.44
C LYS A 30 4.29 23.37 -8.44
N LEU A 31 5.07 23.71 -7.43
CA LEU A 31 5.82 24.96 -7.31
C LEU A 31 7.32 24.76 -7.64
N ASN A 32 7.69 23.59 -8.16
CA ASN A 32 9.06 23.17 -8.43
C ASN A 32 9.98 23.14 -7.18
N GLU A 33 9.39 23.00 -6.00
CA GLU A 33 10.11 22.84 -4.75
C GLU A 33 10.44 21.37 -4.49
N ASN A 34 11.61 21.11 -3.90
CA ASN A 34 11.93 19.78 -3.40
C ASN A 34 11.14 19.53 -2.11
N LYS A 35 10.43 18.42 -2.07
CA LYS A 35 9.66 17.97 -0.90
C LYS A 35 9.95 16.49 -0.63
N HIS A 36 9.60 16.07 0.57
CA HIS A 36 9.78 14.73 1.09
C HIS A 36 8.41 14.14 1.45
N TRP A 37 8.22 12.85 1.21
CA TRP A 37 7.03 12.12 1.62
C TRP A 37 7.40 10.74 2.15
N THR A 38 7.01 10.45 3.39
CA THR A 38 7.27 9.14 3.99
C THR A 38 6.22 8.13 3.55
N VAL A 39 6.66 6.96 3.12
CA VAL A 39 5.82 5.81 2.75
C VAL A 39 6.15 4.64 3.66
N ALA A 40 5.12 4.02 4.23
CA ALA A 40 5.21 2.73 4.89
C ALA A 40 4.57 1.67 3.98
N THR A 41 5.30 0.61 3.67
CA THR A 41 4.86 -0.42 2.72
C THR A 41 5.42 -1.79 3.08
N ARG A 42 4.73 -2.85 2.65
CA ARG A 42 5.21 -4.24 2.79
C ARG A 42 6.13 -4.66 1.65
N LYS A 43 6.27 -3.80 0.64
CA LYS A 43 7.10 -4.04 -0.54
C LYS A 43 8.55 -3.81 -0.19
N ASP A 44 9.41 -4.62 -0.80
CA ASP A 44 10.84 -4.39 -0.76
C ASP A 44 11.22 -3.15 -1.58
N LYS A 45 12.47 -2.72 -1.39
CA LYS A 45 13.00 -1.53 -2.03
C LYS A 45 12.99 -1.63 -3.56
N GLU A 46 13.20 -2.82 -4.11
CA GLU A 46 13.20 -3.04 -5.56
C GLU A 46 11.82 -2.77 -6.14
N ALA A 47 10.77 -3.36 -5.58
CA ALA A 47 9.39 -3.14 -5.99
C ALA A 47 8.95 -1.67 -5.84
N VAL A 48 9.36 -1.00 -4.76
CA VAL A 48 9.08 0.42 -4.54
C VAL A 48 9.75 1.30 -5.61
N CYS A 49 11.02 1.07 -5.91
CA CYS A 49 11.74 1.77 -6.97
C CYS A 49 11.12 1.48 -8.35
N ASP A 50 10.75 0.23 -8.62
CA ASP A 50 10.14 -0.17 -9.88
C ASP A 50 8.81 0.54 -10.13
N PHE A 51 7.97 0.62 -9.10
CA PHE A 51 6.69 1.33 -9.17
C PHE A 51 6.88 2.84 -9.34
N TYR A 52 7.65 3.49 -8.47
CA TYR A 52 7.72 4.96 -8.43
C TYR A 52 8.67 5.57 -9.47
N LEU A 53 9.79 4.92 -9.78
CA LEU A 53 10.84 5.46 -10.65
C LEU A 53 10.78 4.87 -12.06
N ASN A 54 10.46 3.57 -12.17
CA ASN A 54 10.48 2.85 -13.45
C ASN A 54 9.08 2.68 -14.07
N LYS A 55 8.02 3.15 -13.40
CA LYS A 55 6.62 3.08 -13.86
C LYS A 55 6.18 1.66 -14.23
N LYS A 56 6.70 0.65 -13.54
CA LYS A 56 6.22 -0.73 -13.71
C LYS A 56 4.86 -0.89 -13.03
N GLU A 57 4.07 -1.82 -13.55
CA GLU A 57 2.80 -2.16 -12.93
C GLU A 57 3.00 -2.73 -11.53
N ASP A 58 2.07 -2.35 -10.67
CA ASP A 58 2.03 -2.83 -9.31
C ASP A 58 1.24 -4.13 -9.21
N LYS A 59 1.63 -5.00 -8.27
CA LYS A 59 0.90 -6.25 -8.02
C LYS A 59 -0.15 -6.03 -6.93
N VAL A 60 -1.25 -6.76 -7.03
CA VAL A 60 -2.27 -6.77 -5.98
C VAL A 60 -1.69 -7.43 -4.73
N ASP A 61 -1.53 -6.65 -3.66
CA ASP A 61 -0.94 -7.17 -2.42
C ASP A 61 -1.98 -7.86 -1.51
N ALA A 62 -3.25 -7.48 -1.61
CA ALA A 62 -4.31 -7.93 -0.73
C ALA A 62 -5.70 -7.76 -1.34
N VAL A 63 -6.66 -8.55 -0.87
CA VAL A 63 -8.07 -8.49 -1.25
C VAL A 63 -8.95 -8.24 -0.04
N GLY A 64 -10.06 -7.52 -0.26
CA GLY A 64 -11.18 -7.41 0.67
C GLY A 64 -12.41 -8.07 0.06
N ILE A 65 -13.12 -8.88 0.84
CA ILE A 65 -14.23 -9.72 0.37
C ILE A 65 -15.54 -9.16 0.91
N CYS A 66 -16.31 -8.52 0.03
CA CYS A 66 -17.69 -8.10 0.33
C CYS A 66 -18.67 -9.27 0.16
N ALA A 67 -18.62 -10.24 1.08
CA ALA A 67 -19.49 -11.41 1.01
C ALA A 67 -20.93 -11.09 1.45
N TYR A 68 -21.90 -11.43 0.58
CA TYR A 68 -23.33 -11.22 0.84
C TYR A 68 -24.06 -12.55 1.02
N HIS A 69 -24.68 -12.72 2.18
CA HIS A 69 -25.46 -13.91 2.49
C HIS A 69 -26.88 -13.78 1.91
N VAL A 70 -27.13 -14.46 0.79
CA VAL A 70 -28.36 -14.32 -0.02
C VAL A 70 -29.65 -14.56 0.78
N ARG A 71 -29.73 -15.66 1.55
CA ARG A 71 -30.93 -16.00 2.33
C ARG A 71 -31.28 -14.97 3.41
N TYR A 72 -30.29 -14.49 4.16
CA TYR A 72 -30.49 -13.55 5.26
C TYR A 72 -30.46 -12.09 4.83
N LYS A 73 -30.08 -11.82 3.58
CA LYS A 73 -29.90 -10.47 3.03
C LYS A 73 -28.97 -9.60 3.89
N LYS A 74 -27.83 -10.16 4.29
CA LYS A 74 -26.85 -9.52 5.19
C LYS A 74 -25.43 -9.66 4.64
N LEU A 75 -24.56 -8.72 5.01
CA LEU A 75 -23.12 -8.83 4.76
C LEU A 75 -22.46 -9.73 5.82
N VAL A 76 -21.44 -10.48 5.39
CA VAL A 76 -20.57 -11.23 6.28
C VAL A 76 -19.46 -10.30 6.77
N ILE A 77 -19.34 -10.20 8.09
CA ILE A 77 -18.34 -9.38 8.80
C ILE A 77 -17.66 -10.29 9.82
N ILE A 78 -16.37 -10.07 10.04
CA ILE A 78 -15.57 -10.78 11.05
C ILE A 78 -15.19 -9.84 12.19
N LYS A 79 -15.05 -10.40 13.40
CA LYS A 79 -14.52 -9.69 14.57
C LYS A 79 -13.14 -10.25 14.90
N GLN A 80 -12.10 -9.43 14.84
CA GLN A 80 -10.72 -9.89 15.08
C GLN A 80 -9.94 -8.88 15.93
N PHE A 81 -9.07 -9.39 16.81
CA PHE A 81 -8.13 -8.57 17.56
C PHE A 81 -6.99 -8.14 16.63
N ARG A 82 -6.70 -6.84 16.58
CA ARG A 82 -5.64 -6.27 15.74
C ARG A 82 -4.57 -5.66 16.64
N VAL A 83 -3.39 -6.28 16.63
CA VAL A 83 -2.22 -5.83 17.42
C VAL A 83 -1.91 -4.32 17.24
N PRO A 84 -1.93 -3.73 16.02
CA PRO A 84 -1.60 -2.31 15.84
C PRO A 84 -2.53 -1.32 16.55
N ILE A 85 -3.76 -1.72 16.88
CA ILE A 85 -4.75 -0.89 17.58
C ILE A 85 -4.99 -1.36 19.02
N ASN A 86 -4.45 -2.52 19.39
CA ASN A 86 -4.62 -3.16 20.70
C ASN A 86 -6.10 -3.39 21.10
N ASP A 87 -6.95 -3.70 20.13
CA ASP A 87 -8.38 -3.97 20.37
C ASP A 87 -8.99 -4.81 19.22
N TYR A 88 -10.27 -5.17 19.38
CA TYR A 88 -11.08 -5.85 18.39
C TYR A 88 -11.75 -4.86 17.41
N ILE A 89 -11.73 -5.21 16.12
CA ILE A 89 -12.50 -4.51 15.09
C ILE A 89 -13.49 -5.44 14.40
N TYR A 90 -14.53 -4.83 13.84
CA TYR A 90 -15.44 -5.46 12.88
C TYR A 90 -15.03 -5.04 11.48
N GLU A 91 -14.73 -6.00 10.61
CA GLU A 91 -14.24 -5.75 9.26
C GLU A 91 -14.77 -6.77 8.26
N VAL A 92 -14.68 -6.44 6.96
CA VAL A 92 -14.89 -7.43 5.91
C VAL A 92 -13.77 -8.48 5.95
N PRO A 93 -14.04 -9.75 5.62
CA PRO A 93 -12.97 -10.72 5.41
C PRO A 93 -11.94 -10.17 4.41
N ALA A 94 -10.67 -10.27 4.74
CA ALA A 94 -9.58 -9.76 3.92
C ALA A 94 -8.33 -10.63 4.12
N GLY A 95 -7.42 -10.61 3.13
CA GLY A 95 -6.22 -11.42 3.14
C GLY A 95 -5.16 -10.93 2.17
N LEU A 96 -3.92 -11.39 2.35
CA LEU A 96 -2.85 -11.23 1.37
C LEU A 96 -3.11 -12.15 0.18
N VAL A 97 -2.65 -11.74 -1.01
CA VAL A 97 -2.59 -12.61 -2.19
C VAL A 97 -1.27 -13.36 -2.17
N ASP A 98 -1.30 -14.69 -2.33
CA ASP A 98 -0.08 -15.48 -2.38
C ASP A 98 0.60 -15.34 -3.75
N LYS A 99 1.94 -15.47 -3.80
CA LYS A 99 2.71 -15.28 -5.04
C LYS A 99 2.32 -16.24 -6.19
N GLY A 100 1.66 -17.35 -5.87
CA GLY A 100 1.18 -18.34 -6.84
C GLY A 100 -0.29 -18.19 -7.22
N ASP A 101 -1.03 -17.31 -6.54
CA ASP A 101 -2.41 -17.01 -6.90
C ASP A 101 -2.41 -16.26 -8.23
N LYS A 102 -3.33 -16.65 -9.12
CA LYS A 102 -3.52 -15.99 -10.39
C LYS A 102 -4.56 -14.89 -10.21
N ASP A 103 -4.29 -13.74 -10.80
CA ASP A 103 -5.29 -12.68 -11.02
C ASP A 103 -6.46 -13.19 -11.88
#